data_AF-A0A711ZZH3-F1
#
_entry.id   AF-A0A711ZZH3-F1
#
_cell.length_a   1.000
_cell.length_b   1.000
_cell.length_c   1.000
_cell.angle_alpha   90.00
_cell.angle_beta   90.00
_cell.angle_gamma   90.00
#
_symmetry.space_group_name_H-M   'P 1'
#
loop_
_entity.id
_entity.type
_entity.pdbx_description
1 polymer ?
#
loop_
_entity_poly.entity_id
_entity_poly.type
_entity_poly.pdbx_seq_one_letter_code
_entity_poly.pdbx_strand_id
1 'polypeptide(L)'
;LLRGQNLLGYRHYADDVVERFVERAVKNGMDVFRVFDAMNDPRNMKAALQAVRSHGAHAQGTLSYTTSPAHTLQTWLDLTEQLLETGVDSIAIKDMSGILTPMAAYELVSEIKKRFEVRLHLHCHATTGMAEMALLKAIEAGVDGVDTAISSMSATYGHPATEALVATLAGT
;
A
#
# COMPACT_ATOMS: atom_id res chain seq x y z
N LEU A 1 -9.48 2.79 1.07
CA LEU A 1 -8.77 1.76 1.88
C LEU A 1 -9.78 0.72 2.34
N LEU A 2 -9.54 -0.56 2.12
CA LEU A 2 -10.44 -1.67 2.43
C LEU A 2 -9.68 -2.80 3.15
N ARG A 3 -10.22 -3.35 4.23
CA ARG A 3 -9.57 -4.38 5.05
C ARG A 3 -9.91 -5.80 4.57
N GLY A 4 -9.68 -6.12 3.30
CA GLY A 4 -9.96 -7.45 2.75
C GLY A 4 -11.34 -8.00 3.16
N GLN A 5 -11.35 -9.21 3.71
CA GLN A 5 -12.53 -9.89 4.22
C GLN A 5 -13.23 -9.17 5.39
N ASN A 6 -12.53 -8.29 6.10
CA ASN A 6 -13.10 -7.46 7.17
C ASN A 6 -13.82 -6.21 6.66
N LEU A 7 -13.66 -5.86 5.38
CA LEU A 7 -14.23 -4.65 4.78
C LEU A 7 -13.87 -3.38 5.58
N LEU A 8 -14.86 -2.72 6.18
CA LEU A 8 -14.69 -1.60 7.10
C LEU A 8 -15.14 -1.95 8.53
N GLY A 9 -15.35 -3.23 8.80
CA GLY A 9 -15.82 -3.76 10.08
C GLY A 9 -14.71 -4.38 10.94
N TYR A 10 -15.14 -5.17 11.92
CA TYR A 10 -14.28 -5.74 12.97
C TYR A 10 -14.16 -7.27 12.92
N ARG A 11 -14.73 -7.93 11.90
CA ARG A 11 -14.70 -9.39 11.72
C ARG A 11 -14.68 -9.74 10.23
N HIS A 12 -14.39 -10.99 9.88
CA HIS A 12 -14.57 -11.48 8.52
C HIS A 12 -16.06 -11.53 8.16
N TYR A 13 -16.37 -11.13 6.93
CA TYR A 13 -17.70 -11.24 6.34
C TYR A 13 -17.72 -12.37 5.29
N ALA A 14 -18.90 -12.83 4.92
CA ALA A 14 -19.04 -13.80 3.83
C ALA A 14 -18.75 -13.13 2.48
N ASP A 15 -18.34 -13.92 1.49
CA ASP A 15 -17.88 -13.43 0.19
C ASP A 15 -18.96 -12.62 -0.55
N ASP A 16 -20.23 -13.00 -0.40
CA ASP A 16 -21.38 -12.29 -0.98
C ASP A 16 -21.54 -10.86 -0.43
N VAL A 17 -21.24 -10.67 0.86
CA VAL A 17 -21.21 -9.33 1.48
C VAL A 17 -20.03 -8.53 0.97
N VAL A 18 -18.86 -9.17 0.78
CA VAL A 18 -17.66 -8.51 0.25
C VAL A 18 -17.90 -8.03 -1.19
N GLU A 19 -18.40 -8.91 -2.05
CA GLU A 19 -18.73 -8.58 -3.44
C GLU A 19 -19.77 -7.45 -3.50
N ARG A 20 -20.87 -7.57 -2.74
CA ARG A 20 -21.91 -6.54 -2.71
C ARG A 20 -21.38 -5.18 -2.23
N PHE A 21 -20.50 -5.17 -1.22
CA PHE A 21 -19.90 -3.94 -0.73
C PHE A 21 -19.08 -3.25 -1.82
N VAL A 22 -18.21 -4.01 -2.50
CA VAL A 22 -17.37 -3.48 -3.59
C VAL A 22 -18.23 -3.00 -4.77
N GLU A 23 -19.23 -3.78 -5.19
CA GLU A 23 -20.19 -3.39 -6.24
C GLU A 23 -20.81 -2.01 -5.93
N ARG A 24 -21.28 -1.82 -4.70
CA ARG A 24 -21.91 -0.57 -4.28
C ARG A 24 -20.91 0.58 -4.20
N ALA A 25 -19.70 0.33 -3.69
CA ALA A 25 -18.65 1.34 -3.63
C ALA A 25 -18.25 1.83 -5.03
N VAL A 26 -18.07 0.93 -5.99
CA VAL A 26 -17.79 1.29 -7.39
C VAL A 26 -18.94 2.08 -8.00
N LYS A 27 -20.19 1.59 -7.85
CA LYS A 27 -21.37 2.29 -8.38
C LYS A 27 -21.58 3.69 -7.82
N ASN A 28 -21.05 3.98 -6.64
CA ASN A 28 -21.11 5.29 -6.00
C ASN A 28 -19.85 6.14 -6.25
N GLY A 29 -18.92 5.70 -7.10
CA GLY A 29 -17.78 6.51 -7.56
C GLY A 29 -16.42 6.16 -6.94
N MET A 30 -16.24 4.97 -6.37
CA MET A 30 -14.91 4.52 -5.93
C MET A 30 -14.13 3.89 -7.09
N ASP A 31 -13.03 4.51 -7.50
CA ASP A 31 -12.22 4.06 -8.64
C ASP A 31 -11.03 3.16 -8.23
N VAL A 32 -10.45 3.40 -7.04
CA VAL A 32 -9.23 2.73 -6.58
C VAL A 32 -9.44 2.12 -5.20
N PHE A 33 -9.20 0.81 -5.09
CA PHE A 33 -9.27 0.08 -3.83
C PHE A 33 -7.89 -0.39 -3.41
N ARG A 34 -7.30 0.31 -2.44
CA ARG A 34 -6.19 -0.22 -1.65
C ARG A 34 -6.73 -1.25 -0.66
N VAL A 35 -6.52 -2.53 -0.95
CA VAL A 35 -6.97 -3.67 -0.15
C VAL A 35 -5.80 -4.22 0.66
N PHE A 36 -5.97 -4.35 1.97
CA PHE A 36 -4.96 -4.91 2.87
C PHE A 36 -5.56 -5.89 3.87
N ASP A 37 -4.71 -6.75 4.42
CA ASP A 37 -4.98 -7.60 5.57
C ASP A 37 -3.96 -7.29 6.68
N ALA A 38 -4.38 -7.33 7.95
CA ALA A 38 -3.52 -6.96 9.07
C ALA A 38 -2.40 -7.97 9.34
N MET A 39 -2.61 -9.24 8.96
CA MET A 39 -1.65 -10.33 9.11
C MET A 39 -0.87 -10.59 7.82
N ASN A 40 -1.08 -9.79 6.78
CA ASN A 40 -0.53 -10.00 5.44
C ASN A 40 -0.87 -11.38 4.86
N ASP A 41 -2.07 -11.90 5.14
CA ASP A 41 -2.55 -13.16 4.55
C ASP A 41 -3.30 -12.87 3.22
N PRO A 42 -2.74 -13.23 2.04
CA PRO A 42 -3.37 -12.94 0.76
C PRO A 42 -4.74 -13.59 0.58
N ARG A 43 -5.02 -14.68 1.31
CA ARG A 43 -6.31 -15.36 1.25
C ARG A 43 -7.44 -14.44 1.72
N ASN A 44 -7.18 -13.59 2.71
CA ASN A 44 -8.14 -12.61 3.23
C ASN A 44 -8.33 -11.40 2.30
N MET A 45 -7.42 -11.17 1.36
CA MET A 45 -7.52 -10.08 0.38
C MET A 45 -8.17 -10.54 -0.94
N LYS A 46 -8.07 -11.83 -1.27
CA LYS A 46 -8.45 -12.40 -2.56
C LYS A 46 -9.87 -12.06 -3.00
N ALA A 47 -10.88 -12.30 -2.15
CA ALA A 47 -12.29 -12.05 -2.52
C ALA A 47 -12.54 -10.57 -2.85
N ALA A 48 -11.99 -9.66 -2.04
CA ALA A 48 -12.11 -8.22 -2.26
C ALA A 48 -11.37 -7.78 -3.53
N LEU A 49 -10.14 -8.24 -3.75
CA LEU A 49 -9.36 -7.91 -4.95
C LEU A 49 -10.07 -8.39 -6.23
N GLN A 50 -10.61 -9.61 -6.22
CA GLN A 50 -11.37 -10.16 -7.34
C GLN A 50 -12.64 -9.37 -7.61
N ALA A 51 -13.40 -9.00 -6.57
CA ALA A 51 -14.60 -8.19 -6.70
C ALA A 51 -14.30 -6.77 -7.25
N VAL A 52 -13.18 -6.17 -6.86
CA VAL A 52 -12.77 -4.84 -7.37
C VAL A 52 -12.53 -4.92 -8.88
N ARG A 53 -11.79 -5.93 -9.33
CA ARG A 53 -11.49 -6.11 -10.74
C ARG A 53 -12.72 -6.51 -11.56
N SER A 54 -13.60 -7.36 -11.03
CA SER A 54 -14.82 -7.77 -11.73
C SER A 54 -15.78 -6.60 -11.97
N HIS A 55 -15.71 -5.56 -11.13
CA HIS A 55 -16.47 -4.32 -11.28
C HIS A 55 -15.69 -3.21 -12.01
N GLY A 56 -14.52 -3.51 -12.59
CA GLY A 56 -13.77 -2.59 -13.46
C GLY A 56 -13.04 -1.46 -12.73
N ALA A 57 -12.85 -1.58 -11.41
CA ALA A 57 -12.06 -0.64 -10.62
C ALA A 57 -10.61 -1.13 -10.43
N HIS A 58 -9.73 -0.23 -10.00
CA HIS A 58 -8.30 -0.51 -9.80
C HIS A 58 -8.06 -1.23 -8.46
N ALA A 59 -7.58 -2.47 -8.52
CA ALA A 59 -7.24 -3.29 -7.37
C ALA A 59 -5.77 -3.12 -6.99
N GLN A 60 -5.53 -2.47 -5.85
CA GLN A 60 -4.19 -2.30 -5.29
C GLN A 60 -4.02 -3.23 -4.08
N GLY A 61 -3.21 -4.28 -4.24
CA GLY A 61 -2.79 -5.15 -3.13
C GLY A 61 -1.82 -4.45 -2.20
N THR A 62 -1.79 -4.82 -0.91
CA THR A 62 -1.01 -4.06 0.08
C THR A 62 -0.13 -4.96 0.94
N LEU A 63 1.13 -4.56 1.09
CA LEU A 63 2.08 -5.06 2.07
C LEU A 63 1.98 -4.19 3.33
N SER A 64 1.36 -4.69 4.40
CA SER A 64 1.29 -3.99 5.68
C SER A 64 2.63 -4.13 6.40
N TYR A 65 3.52 -3.15 6.24
CA TYR A 65 4.91 -3.23 6.67
C TYR A 65 5.05 -3.35 8.19
N THR A 66 6.02 -4.17 8.62
CA THR A 66 6.41 -4.34 10.02
C THR A 66 7.84 -4.87 10.14
N THR A 67 8.39 -4.92 11.35
CA THR A 67 9.70 -5.50 11.65
C THR A 67 9.57 -6.59 12.71
N SER A 68 10.12 -7.78 12.43
CA SER A 68 10.31 -8.86 13.40
C SER A 68 11.30 -9.88 12.84
N PRO A 69 11.80 -10.84 13.64
CA PRO A 69 12.65 -11.92 13.11
C PRO A 69 12.03 -12.74 11.98
N ALA A 70 10.70 -12.73 11.86
CA ALA A 70 9.97 -13.42 10.79
C ALA A 70 9.79 -12.57 9.51
N HIS A 71 9.99 -11.25 9.58
CA HIS A 71 9.81 -10.35 8.45
C HIS A 71 11.17 -9.98 7.85
N THR A 72 11.56 -10.72 6.82
CA THR A 72 12.79 -10.49 6.05
C THR A 72 12.46 -9.91 4.67
N LEU A 73 13.48 -9.41 3.96
CA LEU A 73 13.34 -8.98 2.58
C LEU A 73 12.69 -10.09 1.71
N GLN A 74 13.14 -11.34 1.83
CA GLN A 74 12.60 -12.43 1.04
C GLN A 74 11.11 -12.66 1.31
N THR A 75 10.67 -12.59 2.58
CA THR A 75 9.24 -12.75 2.90
C THR A 75 8.37 -11.64 2.31
N TRP A 76 8.88 -10.41 2.18
CA TRP A 76 8.16 -9.33 1.50
C TRP A 76 8.08 -9.54 -0.01
N LEU A 77 9.12 -10.12 -0.62
CA LEU A 77 9.15 -10.43 -2.05
C LEU A 77 8.23 -11.61 -2.38
N ASP A 78 8.20 -12.64 -1.55
CA ASP A 78 7.27 -13.77 -1.68
C ASP A 78 5.81 -13.31 -1.57
N LEU A 79 5.52 -12.41 -0.63
CA LEU A 79 4.19 -11.82 -0.48
C LEU A 79 3.82 -10.93 -1.68
N THR A 80 4.79 -10.20 -2.22
CA THR A 80 4.60 -9.39 -3.44
C THR A 80 4.21 -10.30 -4.61
N GLU A 81 4.94 -11.40 -4.82
CA GLU A 81 4.62 -12.39 -5.86
C GLU A 81 3.23 -12.99 -5.67
N GLN A 82 2.87 -13.44 -4.46
CA GLN A 82 1.55 -13.98 -4.16
C GLN A 82 0.41 -12.98 -4.45
N LEU A 83 0.62 -11.69 -4.18
CA LEU A 83 -0.37 -10.66 -4.53
C LEU A 83 -0.46 -10.46 -6.05
N LEU A 84 0.67 -10.47 -6.77
CA LEU A 84 0.68 -10.38 -8.23
C LEU A 84 -0.05 -11.57 -8.88
N GLU A 85 0.07 -12.77 -8.34
CA GLU A 85 -0.65 -13.96 -8.80
C GLU A 85 -2.18 -13.82 -8.68
N THR A 86 -2.69 -12.97 -7.77
CA THR A 86 -4.12 -12.65 -7.69
C THR A 86 -4.58 -11.69 -8.81
N GLY A 87 -3.63 -11.13 -9.56
CA GLY A 87 -3.84 -10.23 -10.69
C GLY A 87 -4.11 -8.79 -10.28
N VAL A 88 -3.52 -8.29 -9.20
CA VAL A 88 -3.64 -6.87 -8.81
C VAL A 88 -3.07 -5.94 -9.88
N ASP A 89 -3.62 -4.72 -9.96
CA ASP A 89 -3.16 -3.70 -10.91
C ASP A 89 -1.94 -2.91 -10.39
N SER A 90 -1.71 -2.94 -9.07
CA SER A 90 -0.54 -2.32 -8.42
C SER A 90 -0.34 -2.88 -7.00
N ILE A 91 0.81 -2.58 -6.40
CA ILE A 91 1.14 -2.92 -5.01
C ILE A 91 1.35 -1.64 -4.20
N ALA A 92 0.88 -1.62 -2.96
CA ALA A 92 1.20 -0.59 -1.97
C ALA A 92 2.07 -1.18 -0.85
N ILE A 93 3.14 -0.50 -0.48
CA ILE A 93 3.82 -0.69 0.80
C ILE A 93 3.19 0.27 1.79
N LYS A 94 2.63 -0.25 2.88
CA LYS A 94 1.90 0.52 3.89
C LYS A 94 2.60 0.42 5.24
N ASP A 95 3.37 1.45 5.59
CA ASP A 95 3.92 1.65 6.92
C ASP A 95 2.97 2.50 7.77
N MET A 96 2.15 1.81 8.56
CA MET A 96 1.14 2.45 9.40
C MET A 96 1.74 3.08 10.67
N SER A 97 2.82 2.52 11.19
CA SER A 97 3.44 2.94 12.45
C SER A 97 4.51 4.01 12.25
N GLY A 98 4.95 4.25 11.01
CA GLY A 98 6.07 5.13 10.70
C GLY A 98 7.43 4.49 11.01
N ILE A 99 7.55 3.16 10.99
CA ILE A 99 8.78 2.45 11.40
C ILE A 99 9.71 2.08 10.25
N LEU A 100 9.30 2.34 9.00
CA LEU A 100 10.12 2.05 7.82
C LEU A 100 11.32 3.00 7.75
N THR A 101 12.53 2.47 7.97
CA THR A 101 13.74 3.28 7.86
C THR A 101 14.01 3.63 6.39
N PRO A 102 14.70 4.76 6.11
CA PRO A 102 14.97 5.17 4.74
C PRO A 102 15.77 4.15 3.92
N MET A 103 16.73 3.47 4.55
CA MET A 103 17.52 2.43 3.89
C MET A 103 16.71 1.16 3.64
N ALA A 104 15.84 0.76 4.57
CA ALA A 104 14.93 -0.35 4.34
C ALA A 104 13.92 -0.04 3.21
N ALA A 105 13.45 1.21 3.12
CA ALA A 105 12.59 1.65 2.02
C ALA A 105 13.31 1.53 0.67
N TYR A 106 14.54 2.04 0.59
CA TYR A 106 15.38 1.95 -0.62
C TYR A 106 15.60 0.49 -1.04
N GLU A 107 16.00 -0.37 -0.11
CA GLU A 107 16.30 -1.78 -0.38
C GLU A 107 15.05 -2.53 -0.86
N LEU A 108 13.95 -2.43 -0.11
CA LEU A 108 12.71 -3.13 -0.44
C LEU A 108 12.15 -2.68 -1.80
N VAL A 109 12.09 -1.38 -2.05
CA VAL A 109 11.62 -0.84 -3.34
C VAL A 109 12.53 -1.30 -4.48
N SER A 110 13.85 -1.18 -4.32
CA SER A 110 14.82 -1.60 -5.34
C SER A 110 14.64 -3.06 -5.72
N GLU A 111 14.49 -3.94 -4.73
CA GLU A 111 14.36 -5.38 -4.96
C GLU A 111 13.02 -5.76 -5.59
N ILE A 112 11.92 -5.11 -5.20
CA ILE A 112 10.63 -5.29 -5.87
C ILE A 112 10.73 -4.86 -7.34
N LYS A 113 11.25 -3.65 -7.61
CA LYS A 113 11.34 -3.10 -8.98
C LYS A 113 12.30 -3.88 -9.88
N LYS A 114 13.30 -4.56 -9.33
CA LYS A 114 14.20 -5.47 -10.08
C LYS A 114 13.50 -6.76 -10.51
N ARG A 115 12.61 -7.31 -9.68
CA ARG A 115 12.02 -8.65 -9.87
C ARG A 115 10.66 -8.61 -10.53
N PHE A 116 9.89 -7.55 -10.32
CA PHE A 116 8.49 -7.48 -10.72
C PHE A 116 8.20 -6.21 -11.52
N GLU A 117 7.59 -6.39 -12.69
CA GLU A 117 7.04 -5.29 -13.47
C GLU A 117 5.67 -4.88 -12.91
N VAL A 118 5.69 -4.11 -11.82
CA VAL A 118 4.48 -3.63 -11.15
C VAL A 118 4.61 -2.16 -10.78
N ARG A 119 3.48 -1.46 -10.81
CA ARG A 119 3.36 -0.12 -10.22
C ARG A 119 3.37 -0.25 -8.69
N LEU A 120 4.33 0.38 -8.04
CA LEU A 120 4.53 0.37 -6.61
C LEU A 120 4.18 1.73 -6.01
N HIS A 121 3.37 1.73 -4.95
CA HIS A 121 3.02 2.91 -4.16
C HIS A 121 3.58 2.80 -2.75
N LEU A 122 4.11 3.89 -2.20
CA LEU A 122 4.56 3.95 -0.81
C LEU A 122 3.66 4.86 0.03
N HIS A 123 3.22 4.33 1.17
CA HIS A 123 2.46 5.05 2.20
C HIS A 123 3.19 4.94 3.54
N CYS A 124 3.66 6.06 4.07
CA CYS A 124 4.37 6.13 5.35
C CYS A 124 3.78 7.21 6.25
N HIS A 125 3.50 6.84 7.50
CA HIS A 125 3.13 7.81 8.54
C HIS A 125 4.38 8.53 9.10
N ALA A 126 4.25 9.83 9.37
CA ALA A 126 5.35 10.70 9.83
C ALA A 126 5.66 10.59 11.34
N THR A 127 5.01 9.68 12.06
CA THR A 127 4.97 9.63 13.53
C THR A 127 6.34 9.59 14.20
N THR A 128 7.31 8.95 13.57
CA THR A 128 8.68 8.77 14.10
C THR A 128 9.69 9.77 13.51
N GLY A 129 9.26 10.63 12.58
CA GLY A 129 10.13 11.54 11.84
C GLY A 129 10.95 10.89 10.71
N MET A 130 10.64 9.64 10.33
CA MET A 130 11.37 8.95 9.25
C MET A 130 10.72 9.04 7.87
N ALA A 131 9.44 9.38 7.78
CA ALA A 131 8.66 9.22 6.56
C ALA A 131 9.20 10.04 5.38
N GLU A 132 9.56 11.31 5.59
CA GLU A 132 10.09 12.19 4.55
C GLU A 132 11.34 11.58 3.89
N MET A 133 12.27 11.10 4.72
CA MET A 133 13.49 10.45 4.25
C MET A 133 13.18 9.10 3.59
N ALA A 134 12.24 8.32 4.13
CA ALA A 134 11.84 7.04 3.53
C ALA A 134 11.19 7.21 2.16
N LEU A 135 10.35 8.23 1.99
CA LEU A 135 9.73 8.61 0.72
C LEU A 135 10.79 9.02 -0.31
N LEU A 136 11.72 9.92 0.07
CA LEU A 136 12.80 10.33 -0.83
C LEU A 136 13.67 9.15 -1.28
N LYS A 137 14.07 8.28 -0.34
CA LYS A 137 14.84 7.08 -0.65
C LYS A 137 14.07 6.08 -1.50
N ALA A 138 12.76 5.94 -1.31
CA ALA A 138 11.94 5.09 -2.18
C ALA A 138 11.80 5.66 -3.60
N ILE A 139 11.74 6.98 -3.75
CA ILE A 139 11.74 7.66 -5.06
C ILE A 139 13.07 7.40 -5.79
N GLU A 140 14.20 7.57 -5.11
CA GLU A 140 15.52 7.23 -5.68
C GLU A 140 15.63 5.75 -6.09
N ALA A 141 14.92 4.86 -5.41
CA ALA A 141 14.85 3.43 -5.73
C ALA A 141 13.84 3.08 -6.84
N GLY A 142 13.06 4.06 -7.34
CA GLY A 142 12.13 3.87 -8.46
C GLY A 142 10.68 3.53 -8.08
N VAL A 143 10.19 3.97 -6.92
CA VAL A 143 8.75 3.87 -6.58
C VAL A 143 7.91 4.75 -7.52
N ASP A 144 6.73 4.27 -7.92
CA ASP A 144 5.89 4.92 -8.96
C ASP A 144 4.82 5.88 -8.39
N GLY A 145 4.67 5.92 -7.07
CA GLY A 145 3.72 6.80 -6.41
C GLY A 145 3.92 6.82 -4.91
N VAL A 146 3.53 7.93 -4.30
CA VAL A 146 3.76 8.23 -2.90
C VAL A 146 2.54 8.92 -2.32
N ASP A 147 2.15 8.53 -1.12
CA ASP A 147 1.09 9.20 -0.38
C ASP A 147 1.66 10.37 0.42
N THR A 148 0.96 11.51 0.35
CA THR A 148 1.28 12.73 1.09
C THR A 148 -0.01 13.35 1.63
N ALA A 149 0.11 14.28 2.57
CA ALA A 149 -0.99 15.09 3.07
C ALA A 149 -0.76 16.57 2.70
N ILE A 150 -1.83 17.34 2.49
CA ILE A 150 -1.70 18.80 2.32
C ILE A 150 -1.02 19.37 3.57
N SER A 151 -0.10 20.32 3.41
CA SER A 151 0.81 20.76 4.50
C SER A 151 0.09 21.09 5.82
N SER A 152 -1.06 21.77 5.76
CA SER A 152 -1.87 22.13 6.93
C SER A 152 -2.50 20.94 7.67
N MET A 153 -2.48 19.75 7.09
CA MET A 153 -2.96 18.49 7.65
C MET A 153 -1.86 17.41 7.70
N SER A 154 -0.60 17.81 7.59
CA SER A 154 0.56 16.92 7.47
C SER A 154 1.35 16.76 8.79
N ALA A 155 2.38 15.91 8.75
CA ALA A 155 3.34 15.64 9.83
C ALA A 155 2.72 15.00 11.09
N THR A 156 3.54 14.85 12.14
CA THR A 156 3.19 14.16 13.39
C THR A 156 2.55 12.79 13.11
N TYR A 157 1.31 12.54 13.51
CA TYR A 157 0.61 11.27 13.28
C TYR A 157 0.13 11.06 11.84
N GLY A 158 0.19 12.10 11.01
CA GLY A 158 -0.23 12.09 9.60
C GLY A 158 0.88 11.61 8.67
N HIS A 159 1.06 12.33 7.57
CA HIS A 159 1.95 11.97 6.46
C HIS A 159 2.83 13.17 6.08
N PRO A 160 3.92 12.96 5.33
CA PRO A 160 4.71 14.09 4.82
C PRO A 160 3.90 15.07 3.98
N ALA A 161 4.31 16.35 4.06
CA ALA A 161 3.64 17.43 3.36
C ALA A 161 3.81 17.30 1.83
N THR A 162 2.69 17.44 1.11
CA THR A 162 2.65 17.35 -0.35
C THR A 162 3.58 18.38 -0.98
N GLU A 163 3.48 19.63 -0.53
CA GLU A 163 4.22 20.77 -1.05
C GLU A 163 5.73 20.64 -0.79
N ALA A 164 6.10 20.08 0.36
CA ALA A 164 7.51 19.86 0.69
C ALA A 164 8.13 18.83 -0.25
N LEU A 165 7.43 17.72 -0.51
CA LEU A 165 7.91 16.69 -1.43
C LEU A 165 7.94 17.20 -2.88
N VAL A 166 6.92 17.94 -3.32
CA VAL A 166 6.90 18.60 -4.63
C VAL A 166 8.09 19.56 -4.79
N ALA A 167 8.37 20.39 -3.78
CA ALA A 167 9.53 21.29 -3.80
C ALA A 167 10.86 20.54 -3.81
N THR A 168 10.94 19.40 -3.11
CA THR A 168 12.15 18.56 -3.04
C THR A 168 12.50 17.94 -4.40
N LEU A 169 11.49 17.55 -5.18
CA LEU A 169 11.65 16.90 -6.49
C LEU A 169 11.63 17.89 -7.67
N ALA A 170 11.58 19.19 -7.39
CA ALA A 170 11.51 20.20 -8.44
C ALA A 170 12.80 20.21 -9.28
N GLY A 171 12.70 19.81 -10.55
CA GLY A 171 13.82 19.84 -11.50
C GLY A 171 14.75 18.63 -11.45
N THR A 172 14.37 17.55 -10.76
CA THR A 172 15.06 16.25 -10.81
C THR A 172 14.61 15.39 -11.98
#